data_AF-A0A965MC99-F1
#
_entry.id   AF-A0A965MC99-F1
#
_cell.length_a   1.000
_cell.length_b   1.000
_cell.length_c   1.000
_cell.angle_alpha   90.00
_cell.angle_beta   90.00
_cell.angle_gamma   90.00
#
_symmetry.space_group_name_H-M   'P 1'
#
loop_
_entity.id
_entity.type
_entity.pdbx_description
1 polymer ?
#
loop_
_entity_poly.entity_id
_entity_poly.type
_entity_poly.pdbx_seq_one_letter_code
_entity_poly.pdbx_strand_id
1 'polypeptide(L)'
;MPSAGMRALTPPSPPPTFRTGRWKKATLELPEVTLEGAFQCEGSEYFRGILCKDGQPNPSFPFPLLQVVFTRADPDPVNIGEHLVVQWTDGKGTGRMLKTIAPLAVGRWYAFAVVMTQTTASLYVKHEAKKEYQLEQVVPIEGGALLNATGRWAVGRGFFDGKTDNPYYGWLDEIRISKEALPKEKFLFHHP
;
A
#
# COMPACT_ATOMS: atom_id res chain seq x y z
N MET A 1 13.18 80.10 15.39
CA MET A 1 12.04 79.21 15.09
C MET A 1 12.56 78.02 14.30
N PRO A 2 12.39 76.77 14.73
CA PRO A 2 12.96 75.63 14.02
C PRO A 2 12.05 75.17 12.88
N SER A 3 12.70 74.87 11.75
CA SER A 3 12.14 74.30 10.52
C SER A 3 11.68 72.85 10.75
N ALA A 4 10.43 72.54 10.42
CA ALA A 4 9.89 71.18 10.45
C ALA A 4 10.28 70.44 9.15
N GLY A 5 11.23 69.51 9.26
CA GLY A 5 11.63 68.61 8.18
C GLY A 5 10.53 67.59 7.87
N MET A 6 10.04 67.61 6.64
CA MET A 6 9.06 66.65 6.12
C MET A 6 9.78 65.32 5.81
N ARG A 7 9.50 64.25 6.58
CA ARG A 7 10.00 62.90 6.30
C ARG A 7 9.12 62.26 5.21
N ALA A 8 9.71 61.95 4.06
CA ALA A 8 9.06 61.14 3.03
C ALA A 8 8.87 59.70 3.53
N LEU A 9 7.65 59.19 3.43
CA LEU A 9 7.33 57.79 3.72
C LEU A 9 7.82 56.92 2.56
N THR A 10 8.66 55.93 2.87
CA THR A 10 9.07 54.91 1.90
C THR A 10 7.89 54.03 1.51
N PRO A 11 7.70 53.71 0.21
CA PRO A 11 6.63 52.83 -0.23
C PRO A 11 6.83 51.41 0.32
N PRO A 12 5.74 50.66 0.56
CA PRO A 12 5.82 49.29 1.04
C PRO A 12 6.51 48.39 0.01
N SER A 13 7.28 47.42 0.50
CA SER A 13 7.95 46.43 -0.33
C SER A 13 6.93 45.60 -1.11
N PRO A 14 7.22 45.25 -2.38
CA PRO A 14 6.33 44.40 -3.17
C PRO A 14 6.16 43.03 -2.52
N PRO A 15 4.99 42.38 -2.69
CA PRO A 15 4.77 41.04 -2.16
C PRO A 15 5.72 40.03 -2.81
N PRO A 16 6.12 38.97 -2.07
CA PRO A 16 7.01 37.95 -2.61
C PRO A 16 6.38 37.27 -3.81
N THR A 17 7.14 37.14 -4.89
CA THR A 17 6.73 36.40 -6.08
C THR A 17 6.75 34.90 -5.80
N PHE A 18 5.61 34.23 -6.00
CA PHE A 18 5.55 32.78 -5.98
C PHE A 18 6.40 32.22 -7.13
N ARG A 19 7.52 31.57 -6.80
CA ARG A 19 8.27 30.78 -7.79
C ARG A 19 7.46 29.55 -8.13
N THR A 20 6.87 29.50 -9.32
CA THR A 20 6.32 28.27 -9.90
C THR A 20 7.46 27.37 -10.32
N GLY A 21 8.13 26.75 -9.35
CA GLY A 21 9.05 25.66 -9.62
C GLY A 21 8.29 24.52 -10.29
N ARG A 22 8.77 24.06 -11.45
CA ARG A 22 8.26 22.85 -12.09
C ARG A 22 8.56 21.69 -11.16
N TRP A 23 7.56 21.19 -10.43
CA TRP A 23 7.70 19.98 -9.62
C TRP A 23 8.13 18.85 -10.56
N LYS A 24 9.38 18.38 -10.48
CA LYS A 24 9.72 17.09 -11.04
C LYS A 24 8.88 16.08 -10.27
N LYS A 25 8.07 15.27 -10.97
CA LYS A 25 7.42 14.11 -10.36
C LYS A 25 8.55 13.24 -9.79
N ALA A 26 8.80 13.32 -8.49
CA ALA A 26 9.72 12.42 -7.83
C ALA A 26 9.03 11.05 -7.81
N THR A 27 9.60 10.09 -8.51
CA THR A 27 9.17 8.70 -8.36
C THR A 27 9.72 8.19 -7.04
N LEU A 28 8.84 7.68 -6.18
CA LEU A 28 9.24 7.12 -4.89
C LEU A 28 9.86 5.74 -5.13
N GLU A 29 11.18 5.65 -5.02
CA GLU A 29 11.88 4.37 -5.02
C GLU A 29 11.62 3.66 -3.69
N LEU A 30 11.20 2.40 -3.77
CA LEU A 30 10.88 1.55 -2.63
C LEU A 30 11.73 0.27 -2.74
N PRO A 31 13.06 0.35 -2.45
CA PRO A 31 13.91 -0.83 -2.41
C PRO A 31 13.50 -1.79 -1.29
N GLU A 32 12.89 -1.24 -0.24
CA GLU A 32 12.23 -1.95 0.86
C GLU A 32 10.89 -1.28 1.13
N VAL A 33 9.91 -2.05 1.60
CA VAL A 33 8.61 -1.52 2.01
C VAL A 33 7.98 -2.39 3.09
N THR A 34 7.26 -1.74 4.00
CA THR A 34 6.32 -2.42 4.88
C THR A 34 4.92 -1.87 4.64
N LEU A 35 3.97 -2.75 4.36
CA LEU A 35 2.54 -2.44 4.21
C LEU A 35 1.79 -3.04 5.39
N GLU A 36 1.02 -2.22 6.09
CA GLU A 36 0.29 -2.66 7.28
C GLU A 36 -1.15 -2.13 7.26
N GLY A 37 -2.02 -2.83 7.96
CA GLY A 37 -3.39 -2.42 8.13
C GLY A 37 -4.21 -3.43 8.91
N ALA A 38 -5.39 -3.02 9.33
CA ALA A 38 -6.43 -3.91 9.82
C ALA A 38 -7.65 -3.85 8.90
N PHE A 39 -8.36 -4.97 8.81
CA PHE A 39 -9.53 -5.09 7.96
C PHE A 39 -10.54 -6.09 8.52
N GLN A 40 -11.80 -5.86 8.18
CA GLN A 40 -12.89 -6.80 8.32
C GLN A 40 -13.69 -6.80 7.01
N CYS A 41 -13.68 -7.92 6.29
CA CYS A 41 -14.38 -8.05 5.02
C CYS A 41 -15.80 -8.57 5.25
N GLU A 42 -16.82 -7.88 4.75
CA GLU A 42 -18.24 -8.27 4.96
C GLU A 42 -18.77 -9.25 3.89
N GLY A 43 -18.08 -9.39 2.75
CA GLY A 43 -18.49 -10.29 1.68
C GLY A 43 -17.33 -10.70 0.77
N SER A 44 -17.38 -11.92 0.25
CA SER A 44 -16.32 -12.57 -0.53
C SER A 44 -16.81 -13.07 -1.89
N GLU A 45 -17.84 -12.46 -2.47
CA GLU A 45 -18.35 -12.87 -3.79
C GLU A 45 -17.39 -12.48 -4.92
N TYR A 46 -16.57 -11.46 -4.67
CA TYR A 46 -15.57 -10.90 -5.59
C TYR A 46 -14.26 -10.63 -4.85
N PHE A 47 -13.20 -10.32 -5.59
CA PHE A 47 -11.99 -9.76 -4.99
C PHE A 47 -12.30 -8.40 -4.36
N ARG A 48 -11.82 -8.18 -3.14
CA ARG A 48 -12.05 -6.95 -2.36
C ARG A 48 -10.72 -6.27 -2.08
N GLY A 49 -10.45 -5.16 -2.74
CA GLY A 49 -9.17 -4.45 -2.65
C GLY A 49 -9.03 -3.63 -1.39
N ILE A 50 -8.06 -3.98 -0.54
CA ILE A 50 -7.76 -3.31 0.73
C ILE A 50 -6.85 -2.11 0.47
N LEU A 51 -5.72 -2.35 -0.19
CA LEU A 51 -4.70 -1.36 -0.53
C LEU A 51 -4.19 -1.65 -1.94
N CYS A 52 -4.01 -0.62 -2.75
CA CYS A 52 -3.54 -0.77 -4.12
C CYS A 52 -2.56 0.34 -4.50
N LYS A 53 -1.59 0.00 -5.34
CA LYS A 53 -0.88 0.95 -6.17
C LYS A 53 -1.24 0.70 -7.63
N ASP A 54 -1.88 1.69 -8.23
CA ASP A 54 -2.39 1.64 -9.59
C ASP A 54 -1.28 1.41 -10.62
N GLY A 55 -1.71 0.99 -11.81
CA GLY A 55 -0.86 0.81 -12.97
C GLY A 55 -0.72 -0.66 -13.33
N GLN A 56 -0.42 -0.91 -14.60
CA GLN A 56 -0.28 -2.25 -15.16
C GLN A 56 1.09 -2.30 -15.87
N PRO A 57 2.17 -2.67 -15.16
CA PRO A 57 3.52 -2.62 -15.71
C PRO A 57 3.71 -3.47 -16.96
N ASN A 58 2.99 -4.60 -17.04
CA ASN A 58 2.95 -5.46 -18.20
C ASN A 58 1.53 -5.44 -18.79
N PRO A 59 1.28 -4.80 -19.95
CA PRO A 59 -0.07 -4.72 -20.53
C PRO A 59 -0.62 -6.08 -20.97
N SER A 60 0.23 -7.09 -21.15
CA SER A 60 -0.20 -8.48 -21.43
C SER A 60 -0.59 -9.25 -20.16
N PHE A 61 -0.53 -8.62 -18.98
CA PHE A 61 -0.85 -9.23 -17.71
C PHE A 61 -1.77 -8.32 -16.90
N PRO A 62 -2.94 -8.79 -16.45
CA PRO A 62 -3.99 -7.90 -15.95
C PRO A 62 -3.77 -7.41 -14.51
N PHE A 63 -2.70 -7.86 -13.83
CA PHE A 63 -2.46 -7.50 -12.44
C PHE A 63 -1.84 -6.11 -12.29
N PRO A 64 -2.14 -5.43 -11.18
CA PRO A 64 -1.65 -4.09 -10.94
C PRO A 64 -0.18 -4.08 -10.49
N LEU A 65 0.39 -2.88 -10.35
CA LEU A 65 1.72 -2.71 -9.78
C LEU A 65 1.81 -3.30 -8.37
N LEU A 66 0.81 -3.04 -7.54
CA LEU A 66 0.62 -3.71 -6.24
C LEU A 66 -0.86 -3.73 -5.84
N GLN A 67 -1.31 -4.82 -5.26
CA GLN A 67 -2.58 -4.87 -4.52
C GLN A 67 -2.51 -5.84 -3.34
N VAL A 68 -3.19 -5.46 -2.27
CA VAL A 68 -3.60 -6.30 -1.15
C VAL A 68 -5.10 -6.50 -1.28
N VAL A 69 -5.55 -7.74 -1.39
CA VAL A 69 -6.95 -8.09 -1.67
C VAL A 69 -7.42 -9.22 -0.76
N PHE A 70 -8.68 -9.17 -0.34
CA PHE A 70 -9.38 -10.34 0.16
C PHE A 70 -10.04 -11.06 -1.02
N THR A 71 -9.72 -12.34 -1.21
CA THR A 71 -10.14 -13.09 -2.38
C THR A 71 -11.50 -13.75 -2.17
N ARG A 72 -12.13 -14.13 -3.28
CA ARG A 72 -13.50 -14.63 -3.27
C ARG A 72 -13.64 -16.06 -2.71
N ALA A 73 -14.77 -16.34 -2.06
CA ALA A 73 -15.24 -17.69 -1.78
C ALA A 73 -15.72 -18.33 -3.08
N ASP A 74 -14.89 -19.11 -3.74
CA ASP A 74 -15.30 -19.86 -4.93
C ASP A 74 -14.83 -21.31 -4.81
N PRO A 75 -15.71 -22.31 -5.03
CA PRO A 75 -15.40 -23.74 -4.93
C PRO A 75 -14.55 -24.29 -6.09
N ASP A 76 -14.27 -23.52 -7.14
CA ASP A 76 -13.39 -23.97 -8.23
C ASP A 76 -11.93 -24.13 -7.73
N PRO A 77 -11.27 -25.29 -7.98
CA PRO A 77 -9.88 -25.54 -7.58
C PRO A 77 -8.84 -24.61 -8.24
N VAL A 78 -9.19 -23.85 -9.27
CA VAL A 78 -8.35 -22.78 -9.84
C VAL A 78 -8.46 -21.48 -9.02
N ASN A 79 -9.52 -21.34 -8.24
CA ASN A 79 -9.77 -20.19 -7.38
C ASN A 79 -9.11 -20.34 -6.01
N ILE A 80 -8.68 -19.20 -5.50
CA ILE A 80 -7.69 -19.12 -4.42
C ILE A 80 -8.30 -19.44 -3.04
N GLY A 81 -9.64 -19.42 -2.92
CA GLY A 81 -10.41 -19.46 -1.67
C GLY A 81 -10.51 -18.09 -1.00
N GLU A 82 -11.14 -17.99 0.18
CA GLU A 82 -11.18 -16.74 0.97
C GLU A 82 -9.83 -16.50 1.64
N HIS A 83 -8.92 -15.79 0.99
CA HIS A 83 -7.58 -15.54 1.52
C HIS A 83 -7.26 -14.05 1.47
N LEU A 84 -6.35 -13.64 2.34
CA LEU A 84 -5.62 -12.41 2.08
C LEU A 84 -4.52 -12.70 1.06
N VAL A 85 -4.53 -11.99 -0.06
CA VAL A 85 -3.54 -12.10 -1.12
C VAL A 85 -2.87 -10.76 -1.33
N VAL A 86 -1.55 -10.80 -1.53
CA VAL A 86 -0.75 -9.67 -1.98
C VAL A 86 -0.19 -10.03 -3.34
N GLN A 87 -0.44 -9.20 -4.35
CA GLN A 87 0.11 -9.35 -5.69
C GLN A 87 0.87 -8.07 -6.04
N TRP A 88 2.08 -8.20 -6.59
CA TRP A 88 2.86 -7.04 -6.99
C TRP A 88 3.90 -7.39 -8.05
N THR A 89 4.54 -6.36 -8.59
CA THR A 89 5.71 -6.49 -9.46
C THR A 89 6.96 -6.04 -8.69
N ASP A 90 7.94 -6.93 -8.51
CA ASP A 90 9.20 -6.60 -7.82
C ASP A 90 10.08 -5.64 -8.64
N GLY A 91 11.17 -5.16 -8.05
CA GLY A 91 12.03 -4.15 -8.68
C GLY A 91 12.70 -4.61 -9.99
N LYS A 92 12.79 -5.92 -10.23
CA LYS A 92 13.25 -6.50 -11.50
C LYS A 92 12.16 -6.60 -12.57
N GLY A 93 10.89 -6.35 -12.22
CA GLY A 93 9.77 -6.48 -13.13
C GLY A 93 9.06 -7.84 -13.07
N THR A 94 9.32 -8.66 -12.06
CA THR A 94 8.74 -10.00 -11.92
C THR A 94 7.47 -9.94 -11.07
N GLY A 95 6.40 -10.58 -11.55
CA GLY A 95 5.18 -10.75 -10.76
C GLY A 95 5.41 -11.66 -9.55
N ARG A 96 4.93 -11.22 -8.37
CA ARG A 96 5.05 -11.95 -7.10
C ARG A 96 3.69 -12.06 -6.43
N MET A 97 3.56 -13.06 -5.57
CA MET A 97 2.35 -13.29 -4.78
C MET A 97 2.68 -13.75 -3.37
N LEU A 98 1.96 -13.24 -2.39
CA LEU A 98 1.84 -13.79 -1.04
C LEU A 98 0.37 -14.14 -0.78
N LYS A 99 0.14 -15.16 0.04
CA LYS A 99 -1.18 -15.64 0.45
C LYS A 99 -1.13 -16.18 1.88
N THR A 100 -2.23 -16.05 2.62
CA THR A 100 -2.41 -16.79 3.88
C THR A 100 -2.37 -18.31 3.67
N ILE A 101 -1.86 -19.04 4.67
CA ILE A 101 -1.77 -20.51 4.66
C ILE A 101 -3.18 -21.10 4.65
N ALA A 102 -4.03 -20.61 5.57
CA ALA A 102 -5.42 -21.02 5.68
C ALA A 102 -6.36 -19.93 5.16
N PRO A 103 -7.57 -20.31 4.70
CA PRO A 103 -8.63 -19.35 4.43
C PRO A 103 -8.97 -18.52 5.68
N LEU A 104 -9.34 -17.27 5.46
CA LEU A 104 -9.82 -16.33 6.45
C LEU A 104 -11.34 -16.24 6.35
N ALA A 105 -12.01 -16.06 7.48
CA ALA A 105 -13.47 -15.93 7.52
C ALA A 105 -13.91 -14.48 7.30
N VAL A 106 -14.99 -14.28 6.55
CA VAL A 106 -15.68 -12.98 6.48
C VAL A 106 -16.26 -12.58 7.86
N GLY A 107 -16.46 -11.28 8.05
CA GLY A 107 -17.00 -10.71 9.29
C GLY A 107 -16.05 -10.77 10.50
N ARG A 108 -14.77 -11.09 10.28
CA ARG A 108 -13.73 -11.13 11.32
C ARG A 108 -12.67 -10.06 11.10
N TRP A 109 -12.17 -9.51 12.21
CA TRP A 109 -11.05 -8.58 12.17
C TRP A 109 -9.73 -9.33 12.04
N TYR A 110 -8.90 -8.84 11.12
CA TYR A 110 -7.53 -9.27 10.93
C TYR A 110 -6.64 -8.04 10.84
N ALA A 111 -5.43 -8.13 11.38
CA ALA A 111 -4.35 -7.22 11.03
C ALA A 111 -3.33 -7.92 10.15
N PHE A 112 -2.76 -7.22 9.17
CA PHE A 112 -1.72 -7.74 8.31
C PHE A 112 -0.48 -6.85 8.36
N ALA A 113 0.66 -7.47 8.08
CA ALA A 113 1.90 -6.79 7.76
C ALA A 113 2.56 -7.52 6.58
N VAL A 114 2.92 -6.79 5.54
CA VAL A 114 3.70 -7.27 4.40
C VAL A 114 5.06 -6.60 4.49
N VAL A 115 6.10 -7.37 4.74
CA VAL A 115 7.47 -6.86 4.84
C VAL A 115 8.24 -7.30 3.61
N MET A 116 8.68 -6.35 2.80
CA MET A 116 9.49 -6.59 1.61
C MET A 116 10.87 -5.95 1.82
N THR A 117 11.91 -6.78 1.81
CA THR A 117 13.32 -6.36 1.84
C THR A 117 13.82 -6.19 0.41
N GLN A 118 15.13 -6.29 0.18
CA GLN A 118 15.70 -6.37 -1.17
C GLN A 118 15.69 -7.79 -1.76
N THR A 119 15.53 -8.82 -0.92
CA THR A 119 15.70 -10.23 -1.32
C THR A 119 14.52 -11.12 -0.98
N THR A 120 13.66 -10.71 -0.05
CA THR A 120 12.47 -11.47 0.37
C THR A 120 11.26 -10.57 0.56
N ALA A 121 10.08 -11.16 0.41
CA ALA A 121 8.82 -10.59 0.85
C ALA A 121 8.11 -11.59 1.78
N SER A 122 7.57 -11.11 2.89
CA SER A 122 6.93 -11.93 3.92
C SER A 122 5.54 -11.37 4.25
N LEU A 123 4.56 -12.25 4.38
CA LEU A 123 3.21 -11.92 4.86
C LEU A 123 3.05 -12.39 6.30
N TYR A 124 2.61 -11.49 7.16
CA TYR A 124 2.20 -11.78 8.52
C TYR A 124 0.74 -11.42 8.73
N VAL A 125 0.02 -12.27 9.46
CA VAL A 125 -1.38 -12.01 9.85
C VAL A 125 -1.55 -12.20 11.35
N LYS A 126 -2.25 -11.27 11.98
CA LYS A 126 -2.72 -11.38 13.37
C LYS A 126 -4.23 -11.55 13.34
N HIS A 127 -4.67 -12.71 13.81
CA HIS A 127 -6.09 -13.01 14.00
C HIS A 127 -6.60 -12.34 15.28
N GLU A 128 -7.86 -11.92 15.32
CA GLU A 128 -8.50 -11.33 16.52
C GLU A 128 -8.27 -12.17 17.81
N ALA A 129 -8.36 -13.49 17.70
CA ALA A 129 -8.15 -14.40 18.84
C ALA A 129 -6.67 -14.60 19.24
N LYS A 130 -5.72 -14.02 18.51
CA LYS A 130 -4.28 -14.19 18.72
C LYS A 130 -3.66 -12.89 19.19
N LYS A 131 -2.74 -13.00 20.15
CA LYS A 131 -1.98 -11.84 20.66
C LYS A 131 -0.91 -11.36 19.68
N GLU A 132 -0.39 -12.26 18.85
CA GLU A 132 0.76 -11.99 17.99
C GLU A 132 0.46 -12.22 16.51
N TYR A 133 1.25 -11.54 15.67
CA TYR A 133 1.37 -11.85 14.25
C TYR A 133 2.01 -13.22 14.03
N GLN A 134 1.41 -13.97 13.11
CA GLN A 134 1.90 -15.25 12.61
C GLN A 134 2.47 -15.05 11.21
N LEU A 135 3.58 -15.71 10.91
CA LEU A 135 4.15 -15.72 9.56
C LEU A 135 3.32 -16.68 8.69
N GLU A 136 2.82 -16.18 7.57
CA GLU A 136 1.97 -16.93 6.64
C GLU A 136 2.76 -17.42 5.42
N GLN A 137 3.56 -16.55 4.81
CA GLN A 137 4.34 -16.93 3.63
C GLN A 137 5.58 -16.05 3.49
N VAL A 138 6.63 -16.62 2.90
CA VAL A 138 7.83 -15.92 2.43
C VAL A 138 8.09 -16.31 0.99
N VAL A 139 8.44 -15.32 0.14
CA VAL A 139 8.88 -15.56 -1.24
C VAL A 139 10.15 -14.76 -1.54
N PRO A 140 11.05 -15.26 -2.42
CA PRO A 140 12.18 -14.48 -2.88
C PRO A 140 11.73 -13.34 -3.79
N ILE A 141 12.47 -12.23 -3.78
CA ILE A 141 12.30 -11.11 -4.70
C ILE A 141 13.66 -10.66 -5.25
N GLU A 142 13.65 -9.92 -6.35
CA GLU A 142 14.87 -9.40 -6.98
C GLU A 142 14.69 -7.93 -7.38
N GLY A 143 15.78 -7.16 -7.33
CA GLY A 143 15.80 -5.76 -7.78
C GLY A 143 15.10 -4.77 -6.84
N GLY A 144 14.67 -5.19 -5.65
CA GLY A 144 13.98 -4.37 -4.65
C GLY A 144 12.50 -4.73 -4.50
N ALA A 145 11.86 -4.17 -3.46
CA ALA A 145 10.49 -4.51 -3.09
C ALA A 145 9.45 -4.26 -4.18
N LEU A 146 9.49 -3.10 -4.84
CA LEU A 146 8.48 -2.69 -5.81
C LEU A 146 9.09 -2.04 -7.04
N LEU A 147 8.60 -2.42 -8.23
CA LEU A 147 8.96 -1.74 -9.47
C LEU A 147 8.67 -0.24 -9.40
N ASN A 148 9.64 0.56 -9.81
CA ASN A 148 9.55 2.01 -9.78
C ASN A 148 8.55 2.52 -10.84
N ALA A 149 7.32 2.86 -10.44
CA ALA A 149 6.28 3.34 -11.35
C ALA A 149 5.39 4.45 -10.76
N THR A 150 4.81 5.27 -11.65
CA THR A 150 4.07 6.51 -11.31
C THR A 150 2.61 6.31 -10.88
N GLY A 151 2.21 5.07 -10.57
CA GLY A 151 0.87 4.74 -10.10
C GLY A 151 0.43 5.47 -8.82
N ARG A 152 -0.87 5.68 -8.65
CA ARG A 152 -1.43 6.27 -7.42
C ARG A 152 -1.63 5.19 -6.37
N TRP A 153 -1.47 5.55 -5.10
CA TRP A 153 -1.92 4.71 -3.99
C TRP A 153 -3.43 4.90 -3.79
N ALA A 154 -4.13 3.84 -3.43
CA ALA A 154 -5.55 3.85 -3.10
C ALA A 154 -5.86 2.85 -1.99
N VAL A 155 -6.81 3.20 -1.14
CA VAL A 155 -7.34 2.34 -0.07
C VAL A 155 -8.80 2.04 -0.39
N GLY A 156 -9.26 0.82 -0.11
CA GLY A 156 -10.66 0.43 -0.31
C GLY A 156 -11.03 0.09 -1.76
N ARG A 157 -10.05 -0.10 -2.64
CA ARG A 157 -10.24 -0.64 -3.99
C ARG A 157 -8.97 -1.31 -4.52
N GLY A 158 -9.11 -2.12 -5.55
CA GLY A 158 -8.01 -2.64 -6.35
C GLY A 158 -7.88 -1.95 -7.70
N PHE A 159 -7.19 -2.65 -8.60
CA PHE A 159 -6.96 -2.27 -9.99
C PHE A 159 -6.74 -3.56 -10.79
N PHE A 160 -7.38 -3.67 -11.94
CA PHE A 160 -7.33 -4.86 -12.79
C PHE A 160 -7.50 -4.45 -14.25
N ASP A 161 -6.70 -5.02 -15.13
CA ASP A 161 -6.80 -4.83 -16.58
C ASP A 161 -6.86 -3.34 -17.00
N GLY A 162 -5.92 -2.55 -16.47
CA GLY A 162 -5.76 -1.15 -16.84
C GLY A 162 -6.78 -0.18 -16.22
N LYS A 163 -7.70 -0.65 -15.38
CA LYS A 163 -8.77 0.16 -14.78
C LYS A 163 -8.94 -0.10 -13.28
N THR A 164 -9.61 0.83 -12.61
CA THR A 164 -10.02 0.67 -11.20
C THR A 164 -11.05 -0.44 -11.09
N ASP A 165 -10.86 -1.35 -10.12
CA ASP A 165 -11.71 -2.53 -9.93
C ASP A 165 -11.67 -2.99 -8.45
N ASN A 166 -12.28 -4.13 -8.14
CA ASN A 166 -12.22 -4.81 -6.85
C ASN A 166 -12.57 -3.88 -5.67
N PRO A 167 -13.77 -3.26 -5.65
CA PRO A 167 -14.18 -2.38 -4.56
C PRO A 167 -14.21 -3.15 -3.24
N TYR A 168 -13.74 -2.52 -2.17
CA TYR A 168 -13.81 -3.10 -0.83
C TYR A 168 -15.22 -3.04 -0.27
N TYR A 169 -15.59 -4.05 0.51
CA TYR A 169 -16.86 -4.10 1.22
C TYR A 169 -16.61 -4.59 2.65
N GLY A 170 -16.75 -3.68 3.60
CA GLY A 170 -16.43 -3.88 5.01
C GLY A 170 -15.64 -2.71 5.60
N TRP A 171 -14.82 -3.00 6.61
CA TRP A 171 -14.11 -2.00 7.41
C TRP A 171 -12.61 -2.10 7.20
N LEU A 172 -11.96 -0.94 7.08
CA LEU A 172 -10.51 -0.79 7.03
C LEU A 172 -10.09 0.13 8.16
N ASP A 173 -9.00 -0.21 8.84
CA ASP A 173 -8.47 0.58 9.94
C ASP A 173 -6.94 0.64 9.88
N GLU A 174 -6.39 1.80 10.26
CA GLU A 174 -4.95 2.06 10.40
C GLU A 174 -4.07 1.56 9.22
N ILE A 175 -4.41 1.91 7.97
CA ILE A 175 -3.58 1.55 6.80
C ILE A 175 -2.29 2.39 6.77
N ARG A 176 -1.12 1.73 6.78
CA ARG A 176 0.21 2.36 6.79
C ARG A 176 1.13 1.81 5.70
N ILE A 177 1.93 2.71 5.11
CA ILE A 177 3.00 2.37 4.18
C ILE A 177 4.30 2.96 4.73
N SER A 178 5.29 2.11 4.95
CA SER A 178 6.63 2.50 5.40
C SER A 178 7.66 2.18 4.32
N LYS A 179 8.60 3.09 4.07
CA LYS A 179 9.71 2.90 3.10
C LYS A 179 10.87 2.03 3.64
N GLU A 180 10.61 1.27 4.70
CA GLU A 180 11.58 0.46 5.43
C GLU A 180 10.99 -0.94 5.63
N ALA A 181 11.83 -1.97 5.61
CA ALA A 181 11.46 -3.30 6.07
C ALA A 181 11.45 -3.33 7.61
N LEU A 182 10.27 -3.17 8.21
CA LEU A 182 10.13 -3.11 9.66
C LEU A 182 10.26 -4.51 10.27
N PRO A 183 10.96 -4.65 11.42
CA PRO A 183 10.94 -5.88 12.20
C PRO A 183 9.59 -6.06 12.91
N LYS A 184 9.24 -7.30 13.28
CA LYS A 184 7.92 -7.69 13.84
C LYS A 184 7.53 -6.87 15.07
N GLU A 185 8.51 -6.47 15.88
CA GLU A 185 8.33 -5.72 17.13
C GLU A 185 7.89 -4.26 16.87
N LYS A 186 8.02 -3.77 15.63
CA LYS A 186 7.55 -2.44 15.20
C LYS A 186 6.23 -2.49 14.44
N PHE A 187 5.61 -3.66 14.32
CA PHE A 187 4.32 -3.76 13.65
C PHE A 187 3.25 -2.98 14.38
N LEU A 188 2.33 -2.37 13.63
CA LEU A 188 1.34 -1.42 14.11
C LEU A 188 0.48 -1.94 15.27
N PHE A 189 0.12 -3.23 15.21
CA PHE A 189 -0.68 -3.90 16.24
C PHE A 189 0.13 -4.90 17.07
N HIS A 190 1.45 -4.71 17.14
CA HIS A 190 2.28 -5.45 18.08
C HIS A 190 1.92 -5.03 19.51
N HIS A 191 1.61 -6.03 20.35
CA HIS A 191 1.55 -5.82 21.79
C HIS A 191 2.72 -6.58 22.42
N PRO A 192 3.44 -5.95 23.36
CA PRO A 192 4.50 -6.61 24.11
C PRO A 192 3.99 -7.75 24.99
#